data_AF-A0A1C5WX07-F1
#
_entry.id   AF-A0A1C5WX07-F1
#
_cell.length_a   1.000
_cell.length_b   1.000
_cell.length_c   1.000
_cell.angle_alpha   90.00
_cell.angle_beta   90.00
_cell.angle_gamma   90.00
#
_symmetry.space_group_name_H-M   'P 1'
#
loop_
_entity.id
_entity.type
_entity.pdbx_description
1 polymer ?
#
loop_
_entity_poly.entity_id
_entity_poly.type
_entity_poly.pdbx_seq_one_letter_code
_entity_poly.pdbx_strand_id
1 'polypeptide(L)'
;MAFFVNPGKDWENNLTEEDIAKLEAQGCDVSGLRNRPPVPEDDDEEEEAFDNPTRLDRLKPYLQTPRDMETPFFRAVAGNAPWLFKDRWKKKYTESPVIYAAVVQANSALWRPGDNDYYPAVFVFALDKKHIHDVEWLSQMAEKISELSDSPTVPDDCRKLINTLRDSQSEFCFRIGKSVSGDADAWCATYKFDKQSALPRKALPSDGIVPFLLKANPVENQFVDFKLIPSELYIG
;
A
#
# COMPACT_ATOMS: atom_id res chain seq x y z
N MET A 1 -18.23 -6.35 19.50
CA MET A 1 -17.10 -5.89 20.35
C MET A 1 -16.81 -4.46 19.96
N ALA A 2 -16.79 -3.57 20.95
CA ALA A 2 -16.76 -2.13 20.79
C ALA A 2 -15.40 -1.63 20.28
N PHE A 3 -15.44 -0.67 19.34
CA PHE A 3 -14.30 0.16 19.01
C PHE A 3 -13.97 1.03 20.22
N PHE A 4 -12.82 0.79 20.86
CA PHE A 4 -12.29 1.71 21.85
C PHE A 4 -11.54 2.82 21.12
N VAL A 5 -12.18 3.98 20.98
CA VAL A 5 -11.54 5.24 20.58
C VAL A 5 -11.05 5.94 21.86
N ASN A 6 -9.83 6.46 21.81
CA ASN A 6 -9.10 7.10 22.92
C ASN A 6 -9.92 8.29 23.52
N PRO A 7 -10.18 8.34 24.85
CA PRO A 7 -11.21 9.21 25.43
C PRO A 7 -10.69 10.60 25.84
N GLY A 8 -10.19 11.40 24.90
CA GLY A 8 -9.59 12.68 25.29
C GLY A 8 -9.37 13.71 24.19
N LYS A 9 -10.45 14.16 23.53
CA LYS A 9 -10.76 15.59 23.25
C LYS A 9 -11.88 15.82 22.21
N ASP A 10 -12.30 14.81 21.46
CA ASP A 10 -13.27 14.98 20.36
C ASP A 10 -14.49 14.05 20.43
N TRP A 11 -14.80 13.51 21.61
CA TRP A 11 -15.98 12.65 21.76
C TRP A 11 -17.29 13.41 21.52
N GLU A 12 -17.34 14.69 21.91
CA GLU A 12 -18.49 15.59 21.68
C GLU A 12 -18.72 15.90 20.18
N ASN A 13 -17.70 15.73 19.34
CA ASN A 13 -17.78 15.96 17.90
C ASN A 13 -18.34 14.76 17.13
N ASN A 14 -18.37 13.57 17.74
CA ASN A 14 -18.76 12.32 17.08
C ASN A 14 -20.06 11.70 17.63
N LEU A 15 -20.85 12.45 18.41
CA LEU A 15 -22.14 11.97 18.93
C LEU A 15 -23.22 12.12 17.87
N THR A 16 -23.97 11.05 17.64
CA THR A 16 -25.19 11.10 16.81
C THR A 16 -26.36 11.70 17.58
N GLU A 17 -27.41 12.15 16.89
CA GLU A 17 -28.65 12.60 17.54
C GLU A 17 -29.25 11.53 18.48
N GLU A 18 -29.06 10.25 18.16
CA GLU A 18 -29.52 9.14 19.00
C GLU A 18 -28.70 9.02 20.29
N ASP A 19 -27.40 9.32 20.24
CA ASP A 19 -26.52 9.33 21.41
C ASP A 19 -26.81 10.53 22.32
N ILE A 20 -27.07 11.71 21.72
CA ILE A 20 -27.48 12.92 22.45
C ILE A 20 -28.80 12.66 23.19
N ALA A 21 -29.78 12.03 22.53
CA ALA A 21 -31.06 11.68 23.15
C ALA A 21 -30.90 10.67 24.31
N LYS A 22 -29.96 9.72 24.20
CA LYS A 22 -29.65 8.79 25.30
C LYS A 22 -29.03 9.49 26.50
N LEU A 23 -28.16 10.48 26.27
CA LEU A 23 -27.56 11.28 27.34
C LEU A 23 -28.60 12.16 28.05
N GLU A 24 -29.54 12.75 27.33
CA GLU A 24 -30.67 13.48 27.94
C GLU A 24 -31.57 12.58 28.78
N ALA A 25 -31.88 11.38 28.29
CA ALA A 25 -32.68 10.42 29.03
C ALA A 25 -31.98 9.95 30.32
N GLN A 26 -30.65 10.04 30.38
CA GLN A 26 -29.84 9.80 31.58
C GLN A 26 -29.71 11.03 32.49
N GLY A 27 -30.31 12.17 32.12
CA GLY A 27 -30.32 13.40 32.91
C GLY A 27 -29.06 14.26 32.74
N CYS A 28 -28.24 14.01 31.70
CA CYS A 28 -27.12 14.87 31.37
C CYS A 28 -27.59 16.16 30.66
N ASP A 29 -27.01 17.30 31.02
CA ASP A 29 -27.25 18.56 30.30
C ASP A 29 -26.50 18.55 28.96
N VAL A 30 -27.25 18.46 27.87
CA VAL A 30 -26.72 18.47 26.49
C VAL A 30 -27.10 19.73 25.72
N SER A 31 -27.57 20.78 26.41
CA SER A 31 -28.02 22.02 25.76
C SER A 31 -26.96 22.66 24.86
N GLY A 32 -25.67 22.47 25.17
CA GLY A 32 -24.54 22.87 24.32
C GLY A 32 -24.38 22.03 23.05
N LEU A 33 -24.77 20.75 23.07
CA LEU A 33 -24.71 19.85 21.90
C LEU A 33 -25.85 20.12 20.92
N ARG A 34 -27.07 20.35 21.43
CA ARG A 34 -28.25 20.65 20.60
C ARG A 34 -28.19 22.01 19.89
N ASN A 35 -27.46 22.98 20.45
CA ASN A 35 -27.31 24.32 19.88
C ASN A 35 -26.04 24.48 19.03
N ARG A 36 -25.30 23.40 18.77
CA ARG A 36 -24.12 23.46 17.91
C ARG A 36 -24.60 23.69 16.47
N PRO A 37 -23.97 24.61 15.71
CA PRO A 37 -24.18 24.64 14.27
C PRO A 37 -23.88 23.24 13.70
N PRO A 38 -24.61 22.79 12.66
CA PRO A 38 -24.25 21.55 11.99
C PRO A 38 -22.76 21.61 11.66
N VAL A 39 -22.01 20.59 12.09
CA VAL A 39 -20.67 20.36 11.54
C VAL A 39 -20.92 20.29 10.04
N PRO A 40 -20.21 21.08 9.20
CA PRO A 40 -20.29 20.86 7.77
C PRO A 40 -20.10 19.35 7.58
N GLU A 41 -21.08 18.67 6.99
CA GLU A 41 -20.73 17.43 6.29
C GLU A 41 -19.56 17.86 5.42
N ASP A 42 -18.39 17.24 5.61
CA ASP A 42 -17.26 17.50 4.73
C ASP A 42 -17.86 17.37 3.33
N ASP A 43 -18.06 18.51 2.67
CA ASP A 43 -18.56 18.53 1.33
C ASP A 43 -17.53 17.67 0.61
N ASP A 44 -17.96 16.50 0.13
CA ASP A 44 -17.24 15.70 -0.84
C ASP A 44 -17.14 16.57 -2.11
N GLU A 45 -16.41 17.68 -2.04
CA GLU A 45 -15.79 18.28 -3.19
C GLU A 45 -14.99 17.12 -3.77
N GLU A 46 -15.47 16.57 -4.90
CA GLU A 46 -14.74 15.64 -5.74
C GLU A 46 -13.42 16.32 -6.11
N GLU A 47 -12.44 16.28 -5.21
CA GLU A 47 -11.17 16.92 -5.39
C GLU A 47 -10.52 16.19 -6.57
N GLU A 48 -10.39 16.86 -7.71
CA GLU A 48 -9.84 16.29 -8.95
C GLU A 48 -8.67 15.34 -8.64
N ALA A 49 -8.83 14.05 -8.95
CA ALA A 49 -7.84 13.03 -8.65
C ALA A 49 -6.49 13.44 -9.26
N PHE A 50 -5.42 13.46 -8.45
CA PHE A 50 -4.10 13.82 -8.93
C PHE A 50 -3.62 12.77 -9.94
N ASP A 51 -3.53 13.15 -11.21
CA ASP A 51 -3.18 12.20 -12.27
C ASP A 51 -1.67 12.14 -12.53
N ASN A 52 -1.08 10.96 -12.33
CA ASN A 52 0.34 10.66 -12.52
C ASN A 52 0.56 9.16 -12.82
N PRO A 53 -0.06 8.61 -13.88
CA PRO A 53 -0.03 7.17 -14.13
C PRO A 53 1.37 6.70 -14.49
N THR A 54 1.64 5.43 -14.23
CA THR A 54 2.93 4.84 -14.60
C THR A 54 3.06 4.65 -16.11
N ARG A 55 4.31 4.71 -16.58
CA ARG A 55 4.74 4.36 -17.93
C ARG A 55 5.57 3.08 -17.90
N LEU A 56 4.91 1.97 -17.57
CA LEU A 56 5.55 0.65 -17.39
C LEU A 56 6.20 0.11 -18.67
N ASP A 57 5.81 0.63 -19.85
CA ASP A 57 6.49 0.35 -21.12
C ASP A 57 7.98 0.71 -21.08
N ARG A 58 8.35 1.75 -20.33
CA ARG A 58 9.75 2.19 -20.13
C ARG A 58 10.58 1.17 -19.35
N LEU A 59 9.95 0.29 -18.56
CA LEU A 59 10.64 -0.74 -17.79
C LEU A 59 10.87 -2.04 -18.55
N LYS A 60 10.17 -2.26 -19.69
CA LYS A 60 10.28 -3.49 -20.50
C LYS A 60 11.72 -3.93 -20.80
N PRO A 61 12.67 -3.02 -21.14
CA PRO A 61 14.07 -3.41 -21.39
C PRO A 61 14.79 -3.99 -20.17
N TYR A 62 14.30 -3.74 -18.95
CA TYR A 62 14.94 -4.10 -17.69
C TYR A 62 14.28 -5.27 -16.96
N LEU A 63 13.26 -5.90 -17.55
CA LEU A 63 12.54 -7.02 -16.92
C LEU A 63 13.33 -8.34 -17.01
N GLN A 64 14.20 -8.48 -18.01
CA GLN A 64 15.01 -9.67 -18.19
C GLN A 64 16.23 -9.69 -17.27
N THR A 65 16.50 -10.86 -16.70
CA THR A 65 17.64 -11.11 -15.82
C THR A 65 18.57 -12.17 -16.43
N PRO A 66 19.90 -12.09 -16.24
CA PRO A 66 20.60 -11.02 -15.55
C PRO A 66 20.61 -9.71 -16.36
N ARG A 67 20.45 -8.57 -15.68
CA ARG A 67 20.53 -7.24 -16.28
C ARG A 67 21.98 -6.79 -16.51
N ASP A 68 22.18 -5.98 -17.55
CA ASP A 68 23.44 -5.30 -17.82
C ASP A 68 23.69 -4.17 -16.80
N MET A 69 24.90 -4.16 -16.24
CA MET A 69 25.37 -3.20 -15.24
C MET A 69 25.62 -1.80 -15.82
N GLU A 70 25.76 -1.68 -17.13
CA GLU A 70 25.97 -0.39 -17.81
C GLU A 70 24.67 0.37 -18.08
N THR A 71 23.52 -0.24 -17.76
CA THR A 71 22.21 0.39 -17.96
C THR A 71 21.96 1.54 -16.99
N PRO A 72 21.21 2.59 -17.40
CA PRO A 72 20.73 3.62 -16.49
C PRO A 72 19.97 3.04 -15.29
N PHE A 73 19.19 1.97 -15.52
CA PHE A 73 18.49 1.24 -14.47
C PHE A 73 19.44 0.73 -13.39
N PHE A 74 20.49 -0.02 -13.75
CA PHE A 74 21.40 -0.60 -12.78
C PHE A 74 22.09 0.49 -11.94
N ARG A 75 22.58 1.54 -12.61
CA ARG A 75 23.25 2.66 -11.93
C ARG A 75 22.32 3.38 -10.94
N ALA A 76 21.05 3.56 -11.30
CA ALA A 76 20.07 4.25 -10.46
C ALA A 76 19.57 3.37 -9.28
N VAL A 77 19.40 2.06 -9.49
CA VAL A 77 18.82 1.16 -8.48
C VAL A 77 19.86 0.55 -7.54
N ALA A 78 21.02 0.15 -8.07
CA ALA A 78 22.03 -0.58 -7.31
C ALA A 78 22.92 0.32 -6.42
N GLY A 79 23.08 1.59 -6.83
CA GLY A 79 23.96 2.54 -6.19
C GLY A 79 25.44 2.12 -6.27
N ASN A 80 26.23 2.50 -5.27
CA ASN A 80 27.66 2.19 -5.23
C ASN A 80 27.92 0.76 -4.75
N ALA A 81 28.85 0.08 -5.41
CA ALA A 81 29.27 -1.26 -5.01
C ALA A 81 29.94 -1.23 -3.62
N PRO A 82 29.60 -2.16 -2.71
CA PRO A 82 30.27 -2.28 -1.42
C PRO A 82 31.69 -2.81 -1.61
N TRP A 83 32.57 -2.48 -0.66
CA TRP A 83 33.96 -2.92 -0.67
C TRP A 83 34.09 -4.43 -0.43
N LEU A 84 33.27 -4.99 0.48
CA LEU A 84 33.15 -6.43 0.73
C LEU A 84 31.90 -6.99 0.03
N PHE A 85 31.95 -8.27 -0.36
CA PHE A 85 30.84 -8.99 -1.00
C PHE A 85 30.36 -8.41 -2.34
N LYS A 86 31.27 -7.77 -3.10
CA LYS A 86 30.97 -7.16 -4.40
C LYS A 86 30.25 -8.10 -5.36
N ASP A 87 30.64 -9.36 -5.45
CA ASP A 87 30.00 -10.31 -6.37
C ASP A 87 28.59 -10.71 -5.91
N ARG A 88 28.35 -10.81 -4.60
CA ARG A 88 27.00 -11.01 -4.05
C ARG A 88 26.11 -9.80 -4.33
N TRP A 89 26.66 -8.59 -4.19
CA TRP A 89 25.97 -7.35 -4.52
C TRP A 89 25.63 -7.28 -6.01
N LYS A 90 26.59 -7.57 -6.89
CA LYS A 90 26.36 -7.61 -8.35
C LYS A 90 25.24 -8.58 -8.68
N LYS A 91 25.38 -9.84 -8.23
CA LYS A 91 24.38 -10.90 -8.44
C LYS A 91 23.00 -10.45 -8.00
N LYS A 92 22.89 -9.87 -6.80
CA LYS A 92 21.63 -9.35 -6.26
C LYS A 92 20.99 -8.32 -7.19
N TYR A 93 21.72 -7.32 -7.65
CA TYR A 93 21.14 -6.27 -8.50
C TYR A 93 21.01 -6.63 -9.98
N THR A 94 21.74 -7.63 -10.48
CA THR A 94 21.56 -8.10 -11.87
C THR A 94 20.45 -9.15 -11.98
N GLU A 95 20.27 -10.00 -10.96
CA GLU A 95 19.36 -11.16 -11.03
C GLU A 95 18.03 -10.97 -10.29
N SER A 96 17.90 -10.01 -9.38
CA SER A 96 16.60 -9.75 -8.72
C SER A 96 15.53 -9.30 -9.73
N PRO A 97 14.32 -9.86 -9.70
CA PRO A 97 13.28 -9.49 -10.66
C PRO A 97 12.74 -8.10 -10.36
N VAL A 98 12.39 -7.37 -11.42
CA VAL A 98 11.41 -6.27 -11.31
C VAL A 98 10.04 -6.91 -11.13
N ILE A 99 9.27 -6.45 -10.16
CA ILE A 99 7.87 -6.85 -9.95
C ILE A 99 6.98 -5.61 -10.07
N TYR A 100 5.74 -5.81 -10.49
CA TYR A 100 4.70 -4.80 -10.34
C TYR A 100 3.85 -5.14 -9.12
N ALA A 101 3.52 -4.12 -8.32
CA ALA A 101 2.75 -4.28 -7.11
C ALA A 101 1.60 -3.27 -7.11
N ALA A 102 0.38 -3.76 -6.88
CA ALA A 102 -0.83 -2.94 -6.84
C ALA A 102 -1.15 -2.53 -5.40
N VAL A 103 -1.47 -1.25 -5.19
CA VAL A 103 -1.85 -0.71 -3.87
C VAL A 103 -3.20 -1.29 -3.45
N VAL A 104 -3.24 -1.92 -2.27
CA VAL A 104 -4.47 -2.37 -1.60
C VAL A 104 -4.99 -1.27 -0.68
N GLN A 105 -4.09 -0.72 0.14
CA GLN A 105 -4.40 0.27 1.16
C GLN A 105 -3.18 1.17 1.31
N ALA A 106 -3.40 2.46 1.50
CA ALA A 106 -2.35 3.43 1.77
C ALA A 106 -2.89 4.52 2.68
N ASN A 107 -1.99 5.22 3.38
CA ASN A 107 -2.35 6.48 4.01
C ASN A 107 -2.83 7.47 2.93
N SER A 108 -3.94 8.16 3.16
CA SER A 108 -4.57 9.06 2.17
C SER A 108 -3.61 10.16 1.66
N ALA A 109 -2.69 10.63 2.51
CA ALA A 109 -1.70 11.64 2.13
C ALA A 109 -0.72 11.17 1.04
N LEU A 110 -0.56 9.85 0.86
CA LEU A 110 0.30 9.31 -0.19
C LEU A 110 -0.28 9.51 -1.59
N TRP A 111 -1.59 9.76 -1.75
CA TRP A 111 -2.23 9.98 -3.05
C TRP A 111 -2.10 11.42 -3.58
N ARG A 112 -1.59 12.34 -2.77
CA ARG A 112 -1.32 13.73 -3.15
C ARG A 112 0.17 14.03 -3.08
N PRO A 113 0.69 14.98 -3.86
CA PRO A 113 2.07 15.43 -3.72
C PRO A 113 2.36 15.88 -2.28
N GLY A 114 3.38 15.30 -1.65
CA GLY A 114 3.73 15.61 -0.27
C GLY A 114 5.18 15.32 0.06
N ASP A 115 5.61 15.72 1.25
CA ASP A 115 6.96 15.50 1.77
C ASP A 115 6.91 14.70 3.09
N ASN A 116 5.93 13.81 3.23
CA ASN A 116 5.80 12.95 4.40
C ASN A 116 6.89 11.87 4.43
N ASP A 117 7.32 11.51 5.63
CA ASP A 117 8.29 10.45 5.85
C ASP A 117 7.60 9.25 6.52
N TYR A 118 8.11 8.05 6.26
CA TYR A 118 7.73 6.83 6.99
C TYR A 118 6.27 6.41 6.86
N TYR A 119 5.62 6.67 5.74
CA TYR A 119 4.22 6.28 5.53
C TYR A 119 4.11 4.88 4.90
N PRO A 120 3.25 4.00 5.45
CA PRO A 120 3.05 2.67 4.91
C PRO A 120 2.03 2.65 3.76
N ALA A 121 2.22 1.71 2.85
CA ALA A 121 1.19 1.21 1.96
C ALA A 121 1.26 -0.32 1.91
N VAL A 122 0.11 -0.94 1.70
CA VAL A 122 -0.05 -2.38 1.52
C VAL A 122 -0.16 -2.66 0.03
N PHE A 123 0.58 -3.66 -0.42
CA PHE A 123 0.65 -4.04 -1.83
C PHE A 123 0.33 -5.51 -2.04
N VAL A 124 -0.35 -5.80 -3.15
CA VAL A 124 -0.42 -7.13 -3.75
C VAL A 124 0.61 -7.24 -4.88
N PHE A 125 1.30 -8.37 -4.95
CA PHE A 125 2.24 -8.70 -6.03
C PHE A 125 2.28 -10.22 -6.28
N ALA A 126 2.81 -10.62 -7.43
CA ALA A 126 2.98 -12.02 -7.79
C ALA A 126 4.42 -12.34 -8.20
N LEU A 127 4.80 -13.61 -8.06
CA LEU A 127 6.13 -14.12 -8.42
C LEU A 127 6.10 -15.08 -9.61
N ASP A 128 4.92 -15.63 -9.93
CA ASP A 128 4.79 -16.50 -11.09
C ASP A 128 4.81 -15.69 -12.40
N LYS A 129 5.36 -16.29 -13.45
CA LYS A 129 5.58 -15.63 -14.74
C LYS A 129 4.31 -15.09 -15.37
N LYS A 130 3.14 -15.67 -15.07
CA LYS A 130 1.88 -15.25 -15.67
C LYS A 130 1.42 -13.92 -15.09
N HIS A 131 1.60 -13.70 -13.79
CA HIS A 131 0.99 -12.55 -13.10
C HIS A 131 1.99 -11.46 -12.65
N ILE A 132 3.31 -11.75 -12.61
CA ILE A 132 4.34 -10.81 -12.09
C ILE A 132 4.32 -9.40 -12.69
N HIS A 133 3.83 -9.26 -13.93
CA HIS A 133 3.67 -7.98 -14.64
C HIS A 133 2.26 -7.76 -15.21
N ASP A 134 1.27 -8.56 -14.77
CA ASP A 134 -0.12 -8.47 -15.23
C ASP A 134 -0.87 -7.41 -14.42
N VAL A 135 -0.89 -6.18 -14.93
CA VAL A 135 -1.48 -5.01 -14.24
C VAL A 135 -2.98 -5.19 -13.98
N GLU A 136 -3.70 -5.75 -14.94
CA GLU A 136 -5.14 -5.96 -14.82
C GLU A 136 -5.43 -6.95 -13.69
N TRP A 137 -4.75 -8.10 -13.69
CA TRP A 137 -4.90 -9.09 -12.63
C TRP A 137 -4.48 -8.57 -11.27
N LEU A 138 -3.37 -7.81 -11.20
CA LEU A 138 -2.87 -7.23 -9.95
C LEU A 138 -3.86 -6.23 -9.36
N SER A 139 -4.46 -5.38 -10.20
CA SER A 139 -5.45 -4.38 -9.77
C SER A 139 -6.72 -5.07 -9.26
N GLN A 140 -7.24 -6.05 -10.00
CA GLN A 140 -8.40 -6.85 -9.56
C GLN A 140 -8.11 -7.60 -8.24
N MET A 141 -6.88 -8.10 -8.06
CA MET A 141 -6.49 -8.76 -6.82
C MET A 141 -6.39 -7.78 -5.65
N ALA A 142 -5.88 -6.57 -5.89
CA ALA A 142 -5.83 -5.53 -4.86
C ALA A 142 -7.22 -5.11 -4.39
N GLU A 143 -8.13 -4.87 -5.34
CA GLU A 143 -9.55 -4.57 -5.07
C GLU A 143 -10.21 -5.71 -4.28
N LYS A 144 -10.07 -6.96 -4.72
CA LYS A 144 -10.62 -8.13 -4.04
C LYS A 144 -10.11 -8.28 -2.59
N ILE A 145 -8.83 -7.99 -2.34
CA ILE A 145 -8.27 -8.01 -0.97
C ILE A 145 -8.84 -6.85 -0.14
N SER A 146 -9.00 -5.66 -0.73
CA SER A 146 -9.63 -4.52 -0.07
C SER A 146 -11.08 -4.83 0.32
N GLU A 147 -11.89 -5.36 -0.60
CA GLU A 147 -13.28 -5.77 -0.33
C GLU A 147 -13.38 -6.83 0.78
N LEU A 148 -12.45 -7.79 0.80
CA LEU A 148 -12.40 -8.80 1.86
C LEU A 148 -12.07 -8.20 3.23
N SER A 149 -11.33 -7.09 3.26
CA SER A 149 -11.06 -6.36 4.50
C SER A 149 -12.33 -5.82 5.15
N ASP A 150 -13.32 -5.43 4.35
CA ASP A 150 -14.63 -4.96 4.84
C ASP A 150 -15.65 -6.09 5.01
N SER A 151 -15.40 -7.25 4.39
CA SER A 151 -16.34 -8.38 4.42
C SER A 151 -16.44 -9.09 5.78
N PRO A 152 -17.64 -9.36 6.31
CA PRO A 152 -17.81 -10.17 7.52
C PRO A 152 -17.38 -11.64 7.32
N THR A 153 -17.35 -12.11 6.08
CA THR A 153 -17.01 -13.49 5.71
C THR A 153 -15.68 -13.54 4.96
N VAL A 154 -14.69 -14.19 5.55
CA VAL A 154 -13.35 -14.35 4.99
C VAL A 154 -13.05 -15.85 4.82
N PRO A 155 -12.54 -16.30 3.66
CA PRO A 155 -12.05 -17.67 3.48
C PRO A 155 -11.01 -18.06 4.54
N ASP A 156 -11.05 -19.31 5.00
CA ASP A 156 -10.21 -19.75 6.12
C ASP A 156 -8.72 -19.58 5.85
N ASP A 157 -8.28 -19.85 4.62
CA ASP A 157 -6.88 -19.72 4.19
C ASP A 157 -6.41 -18.26 4.04
N CYS A 158 -7.33 -17.28 4.04
CA CYS A 158 -7.04 -15.84 3.97
C CYS A 158 -7.27 -15.14 5.31
N ARG A 159 -7.86 -15.81 6.31
CA ARG A 159 -8.29 -15.21 7.57
C ARG A 159 -7.16 -14.50 8.31
N LYS A 160 -5.95 -15.07 8.34
CA LYS A 160 -4.78 -14.45 8.98
C LYS A 160 -4.38 -13.15 8.28
N LEU A 161 -4.27 -13.17 6.95
CA LEU A 161 -3.96 -11.99 6.14
C LEU A 161 -5.00 -10.89 6.38
N ILE A 162 -6.28 -11.19 6.19
CA ILE A 162 -7.34 -10.17 6.25
C ILE A 162 -7.52 -9.61 7.66
N ASN A 163 -7.44 -10.44 8.70
CA ASN A 163 -7.50 -9.94 10.08
C ASN A 163 -6.31 -9.04 10.43
N THR A 164 -5.14 -9.31 9.86
CA THR A 164 -3.95 -8.47 10.05
C THR A 164 -4.08 -7.16 9.26
N LEU A 165 -4.61 -7.22 8.03
CA LEU A 165 -4.86 -6.05 7.17
C LEU A 165 -5.79 -5.01 7.83
N ARG A 166 -6.81 -5.47 8.57
CA ARG A 166 -7.74 -4.60 9.30
C ARG A 166 -7.09 -3.76 10.39
N ASP A 167 -5.95 -4.19 10.91
CA ASP A 167 -5.18 -3.40 11.84
C ASP A 167 -4.27 -2.44 11.06
N SER A 168 -4.65 -1.16 11.04
CA SER A 168 -3.89 -0.10 10.36
C SER A 168 -2.43 0.06 10.81
N GLN A 169 -2.05 -0.50 11.97
CA GLN A 169 -0.67 -0.45 12.49
C GLN A 169 0.14 -1.71 12.19
N SER A 170 -0.47 -2.72 11.56
CA SER A 170 0.20 -3.97 11.28
C SER A 170 1.17 -3.86 10.10
N GLU A 171 2.37 -4.39 10.29
CA GLU A 171 3.37 -4.57 9.24
C GLU A 171 3.51 -6.08 8.96
N PHE A 172 3.29 -6.51 7.72
CA PHE A 172 3.24 -7.93 7.42
C PHE A 172 3.73 -8.28 6.01
N CYS A 173 3.94 -9.57 5.79
CA CYS A 173 4.07 -10.19 4.49
C CYS A 173 3.41 -11.57 4.58
N PHE A 174 2.37 -11.79 3.78
CA PHE A 174 1.64 -13.05 3.74
C PHE A 174 1.48 -13.53 2.31
N ARG A 175 1.55 -14.84 2.13
CA ARG A 175 1.04 -15.47 0.92
C ARG A 175 -0.49 -15.36 0.90
N ILE A 176 -1.06 -15.03 -0.25
CA ILE A 176 -2.51 -14.97 -0.42
C ILE A 176 -3.05 -16.38 -0.60
N GLY A 177 -4.08 -16.73 0.18
CA GLY A 177 -4.72 -18.04 0.14
C GLY A 177 -5.33 -18.38 -1.22
N LYS A 178 -5.33 -19.67 -1.56
CA LYS A 178 -5.80 -20.19 -2.86
C LYS A 178 -7.28 -19.91 -3.12
N SER A 179 -8.11 -19.80 -2.08
CA SER A 179 -9.52 -19.41 -2.25
C SER A 179 -9.68 -18.03 -2.89
N VAL A 180 -8.67 -17.17 -2.78
CA VAL A 180 -8.66 -15.82 -3.36
C VAL A 180 -7.80 -15.75 -4.61
N SER A 181 -6.57 -16.27 -4.57
CA SER A 181 -5.55 -16.16 -5.63
C SER A 181 -5.53 -17.32 -6.63
N GLY A 182 -6.31 -18.38 -6.40
CA GLY A 182 -6.23 -19.62 -7.18
C GLY A 182 -4.87 -20.30 -7.01
N ASP A 183 -4.19 -20.60 -8.12
CA ASP A 183 -2.85 -21.19 -8.11
C ASP A 183 -1.73 -20.14 -8.31
N ALA A 184 -2.05 -18.84 -8.30
CA ALA A 184 -1.05 -17.79 -8.43
C ALA A 184 -0.08 -17.78 -7.24
N ASP A 185 1.20 -17.49 -7.50
CA ASP A 185 2.19 -17.26 -6.43
C ASP A 185 2.11 -15.80 -5.98
N ALA A 186 1.04 -15.50 -5.25
CA ALA A 186 0.64 -14.15 -4.90
C ALA A 186 0.86 -13.83 -3.42
N TRP A 187 1.24 -12.60 -3.14
CA TRP A 187 1.63 -12.12 -1.83
C TRP A 187 1.00 -10.75 -1.56
N CYS A 188 0.69 -10.50 -0.30
CA CYS A 188 0.24 -9.21 0.20
C CYS A 188 1.19 -8.75 1.32
N ALA A 189 1.74 -7.56 1.20
CA ALA A 189 2.76 -7.07 2.13
C ALA A 189 2.69 -5.57 2.36
N THR A 190 3.04 -5.15 3.58
CA THR A 190 3.26 -3.76 3.93
C THR A 190 4.65 -3.33 3.46
N TYR A 191 4.72 -2.18 2.80
CA TYR A 191 5.96 -1.47 2.50
C TYR A 191 5.89 -0.05 3.03
N LYS A 192 6.95 0.39 3.70
CA LYS A 192 7.06 1.72 4.30
C LYS A 192 7.98 2.57 3.45
N PHE A 193 7.45 3.69 2.95
CA PHE A 193 8.25 4.65 2.21
C PHE A 193 9.12 5.43 3.17
N ASP A 194 10.44 5.42 2.98
CA ASP A 194 11.35 6.26 3.77
C ASP A 194 10.97 7.73 3.61
N LYS A 195 10.72 8.16 2.37
CA LYS A 195 10.29 9.51 1.99
C LYS A 195 9.28 9.45 0.86
N GLN A 196 8.17 10.16 1.01
CA GLN A 196 7.18 10.34 -0.05
C GLN A 196 7.78 11.02 -1.29
N SER A 197 8.83 11.83 -1.13
CA SER A 197 9.55 12.44 -2.25
C SER A 197 10.25 11.43 -3.19
N ALA A 198 10.38 10.15 -2.79
CA ALA A 198 10.91 9.10 -3.64
C ALA A 198 9.86 8.53 -4.62
N LEU A 199 8.57 8.82 -4.37
CA LEU A 199 7.47 8.48 -5.24
C LEU A 199 7.38 9.43 -6.45
N PRO A 200 6.80 8.97 -7.56
CA PRO A 200 6.59 9.80 -8.74
C PRO A 200 5.76 11.05 -8.45
N ARG A 201 6.30 12.23 -8.80
CA ARG A 201 5.67 13.53 -8.48
C ARG A 201 5.29 13.66 -7.00
N LYS A 202 6.03 12.97 -6.11
CA LYS A 202 5.81 12.89 -4.67
C LYS A 202 4.44 12.31 -4.25
N ALA A 203 3.85 11.46 -5.07
CA ALA A 203 2.58 10.78 -4.77
C ALA A 203 2.60 9.35 -5.32
N LEU A 204 1.77 8.47 -4.77
CA LEU A 204 1.49 7.19 -5.41
C LEU A 204 0.99 7.42 -6.85
N PRO A 205 1.34 6.54 -7.80
CA PRO A 205 0.76 6.59 -9.13
C PRO A 205 -0.76 6.49 -9.11
N SER A 206 -1.43 7.29 -9.94
CA SER A 206 -2.90 7.32 -10.07
C SER A 206 -3.51 6.00 -10.54
N ASP A 207 -2.72 5.16 -11.23
CA ASP A 207 -3.10 3.79 -11.60
C ASP A 207 -2.89 2.75 -10.48
N GLY A 208 -2.38 3.17 -9.32
CA GLY A 208 -2.16 2.31 -8.17
C GLY A 208 -1.05 1.28 -8.32
N ILE A 209 -0.22 1.35 -9.38
CA ILE A 209 0.85 0.38 -9.62
C ILE A 209 2.21 0.96 -9.27
N VAL A 210 2.94 0.29 -8.38
CA VAL A 210 4.31 0.68 -8.02
C VAL A 210 5.29 -0.43 -8.41
N PRO A 211 6.28 -0.15 -9.28
CA PRO A 211 7.30 -1.12 -9.63
C PRO A 211 8.41 -1.17 -8.57
N PHE A 212 8.78 -2.38 -8.16
CA PHE A 212 9.85 -2.63 -7.21
C PHE A 212 10.89 -3.59 -7.78
N LEU A 213 12.12 -3.50 -7.28
CA LEU A 213 13.09 -4.57 -7.38
C LEU A 213 12.95 -5.49 -6.15
N LEU A 214 12.61 -6.77 -6.37
CA LEU A 214 12.49 -7.75 -5.30
C LEU A 214 13.86 -8.37 -4.99
N LYS A 215 14.46 -7.93 -3.89
CA LYS A 215 15.84 -8.25 -3.52
C LYS A 215 16.02 -9.66 -2.91
N ALA A 216 14.95 -10.25 -2.41
CA ALA A 216 14.89 -11.62 -1.91
C ALA A 216 13.44 -12.14 -2.01
N ASN A 217 13.25 -13.46 -2.11
CA ASN A 217 11.92 -14.04 -2.07
C ASN A 217 11.22 -13.67 -0.76
N PRO A 218 9.93 -13.32 -0.79
CA PRO A 218 9.18 -13.04 0.42
C PRO A 218 9.11 -14.28 1.31
N VAL A 219 9.11 -14.04 2.62
CA VAL A 219 8.98 -15.06 3.66
C VAL A 219 7.88 -14.59 4.60
N GLU A 220 6.95 -15.48 4.95
CA GLU A 220 5.85 -15.11 5.83
C GLU A 220 6.35 -14.52 7.16
N ASN A 221 5.69 -13.45 7.60
CA ASN A 221 6.01 -12.70 8.82
C ASN A 221 7.41 -12.06 8.83
N GLN A 222 8.06 -11.90 7.67
CA GLN A 222 9.25 -11.06 7.51
C GLN A 222 8.93 -9.84 6.65
N PHE A 223 9.71 -8.77 6.80
CA PHE A 223 9.61 -7.62 5.92
C PHE A 223 9.94 -8.02 4.48
N VAL A 224 9.13 -7.54 3.55
CA VAL A 224 9.40 -7.75 2.14
C VAL A 224 10.66 -6.97 1.74
N ASP A 225 11.63 -7.64 1.10
CA ASP A 225 12.89 -7.01 0.69
C ASP A 225 12.68 -6.25 -0.63
N PHE A 226 11.83 -5.23 -0.62
CA PHE A 226 11.65 -4.33 -1.76
C PHE A 226 12.77 -3.30 -1.84
N LYS A 227 13.13 -2.94 -3.06
CA LYS A 227 13.83 -1.70 -3.38
C LYS A 227 12.95 -0.93 -4.35
N LEU A 228 12.48 0.24 -3.94
CA LEU A 228 11.75 1.15 -4.82
C LEU A 228 12.60 1.49 -6.04
N ILE A 229 12.02 1.32 -7.23
CA ILE A 229 12.66 1.76 -8.47
C ILE A 229 12.53 3.30 -8.54
N PRO A 230 13.60 4.02 -8.91
CA PRO A 230 13.54 5.47 -9.11
C PRO A 230 12.47 5.86 -10.13
N SER A 231 11.64 6.83 -9.77
CA SER A 231 10.43 7.19 -10.52
C SER A 231 10.72 7.62 -11.96
N GLU A 232 11.87 8.26 -12.21
CA GLU A 232 12.31 8.77 -13.52
C GLU A 232 12.44 7.66 -14.58
N LEU A 233 12.53 6.39 -14.14
CA LEU A 233 12.61 5.23 -15.03
C LEU A 233 11.23 4.79 -15.56
N TYR A 234 10.13 5.21 -14.92
CA TYR A 234 8.76 4.78 -15.26
C TYR A 234 7.69 5.87 -15.16
N ILE A 235 8.06 7.15 -15.09
CA ILE A 235 7.13 8.26 -15.33
C ILE A 235 7.41 8.97 -16.64
N GLY A 236 6.44 9.72 -17.17
CA GLY A 236 6.56 10.57 -18.36
C GLY A 236 7.17 11.92 -18.05
#